data_AF-A0A8T3NPE7-F1
#
_entry.id   AF-A0A8T3NPE7-F1
#
_cell.length_a   1.000
_cell.length_b   1.000
_cell.length_c   1.000
_cell.angle_alpha   90.00
_cell.angle_beta   90.00
_cell.angle_gamma   90.00
#
_symmetry.space_group_name_H-M   'P 1'
#
loop_
_entity.id
_entity.type
_entity.pdbx_description
1 polymer ?
#
loop_
_entity_poly.entity_id
_entity_poly.type
_entity_poly.pdbx_seq_one_letter_code
_entity_poly.pdbx_strand_id
1 'polypeptide(L)' 'TIAETLREVSRCTRDGITINTFMLERSRSLTHFVDRMTRLNRGRAFYATPERLGEYILVDYVGRRGSAGG' A
#
# COMPACT_ATOMS: atom_id res chain seq x y z
N THR A 1 12.19 -13.23 -6.52
CA THR A 1 11.68 -12.58 -7.76
C THR A 1 10.18 -12.30 -7.66
N ILE A 2 9.63 -11.45 -8.54
CA ILE A 2 8.22 -10.99 -8.58
C ILE A 2 7.16 -12.08 -8.28
N ALA A 3 7.37 -13.30 -8.74
CA ALA A 3 6.46 -14.42 -8.52
C ALA A 3 6.32 -14.81 -7.03
N GLU A 4 7.40 -14.73 -6.25
CA GLU A 4 7.38 -15.01 -4.81
C GLU A 4 6.59 -13.95 -4.05
N THR A 5 6.76 -12.67 -4.42
CA THR A 5 5.97 -11.58 -3.84
C THR A 5 4.47 -11.76 -4.11
N LEU A 6 4.09 -12.13 -5.33
CA LEU A 6 2.67 -12.40 -5.65
C LEU A 6 2.13 -13.63 -4.90
N ARG A 7 2.95 -14.66 -4.66
CA ARG A 7 2.55 -15.79 -3.81
C ARG A 7 2.26 -15.34 -2.38
N GLU A 8 3.10 -14.49 -1.83
CA GLU A 8 2.89 -13.96 -0.48
C GLU A 8 1.64 -13.09 -0.40
N VAL A 9 1.43 -12.22 -1.39
CA VAL A 9 0.20 -11.42 -1.51
C VAL A 9 -1.03 -12.33 -1.52
N SER A 10 -0.99 -13.46 -2.24
CA SER A 10 -2.08 -14.43 -2.21
C SER A 10 -2.28 -15.07 -0.83
N ARG A 11 -1.22 -15.31 -0.06
CA ARG A 11 -1.32 -15.84 1.31
C ARG A 11 -1.95 -14.80 2.24
N CYS A 12 -1.42 -13.58 2.27
CA CYS A 12 -1.99 -12.47 3.04
C CYS A 12 -3.49 -12.27 2.74
N THR A 13 -3.88 -12.38 1.47
CA THR A 13 -5.29 -12.26 1.06
C THR A 13 -6.17 -13.37 1.62
N ARG A 14 -5.66 -14.62 1.65
CA ARG A 14 -6.38 -15.76 2.24
C ARG A 14 -6.51 -15.63 3.75
N ASP A 15 -5.53 -14.98 4.38
CA ASP A 15 -5.51 -14.70 5.82
C ASP A 15 -6.32 -13.45 6.18
N GLY A 16 -7.01 -12.82 5.21
CA GLY A 16 -7.84 -11.64 5.44
C GLY A 16 -7.06 -10.33 5.60
N ILE A 17 -5.76 -10.31 5.30
CA ILE A 17 -4.90 -9.13 5.40
C ILE A 17 -5.04 -8.28 4.14
N THR A 18 -5.50 -7.04 4.30
CA THR A 18 -5.64 -6.08 3.20
C THR A 18 -4.36 -5.25 3.04
N ILE A 19 -3.88 -5.14 1.81
CA ILE A 19 -2.66 -4.42 1.42
C ILE A 19 -3.08 -3.15 0.67
N ASN A 20 -2.79 -1.99 1.26
CA ASN A 20 -2.92 -0.70 0.59
C ASN A 20 -1.54 -0.21 0.17
N THR A 21 -1.40 0.24 -1.07
CA THR A 21 -0.11 0.66 -1.64
C THR A 21 -0.16 2.13 -2.02
N PHE A 22 0.84 2.91 -1.59
CA PHE A 22 1.07 4.27 -2.06
C PHE A 22 2.23 4.26 -3.05
N MET A 23 1.94 4.53 -4.32
CA MET A 23 2.94 4.64 -5.37
C MET A 23 3.36 6.10 -5.54
N LEU A 24 4.67 6.33 -5.42
CA LEU A 24 5.32 7.63 -5.66
C LEU A 24 5.99 7.71 -7.02
N GLU A 25 6.47 6.56 -7.51
CA GLU A 25 7.13 6.44 -8.79
C GLU A 25 6.11 6.00 -9.87
N ARG A 26 6.26 6.49 -11.10
CA ARG A 26 5.35 6.21 -12.22
C ARG A 26 5.96 5.33 -13.31
N SER A 27 7.00 4.55 -13.01
CA SER A 27 7.52 3.61 -14.00
C SER A 27 6.43 2.60 -14.38
N ARG A 28 6.28 2.35 -15.70
CA ARG A 28 5.22 1.49 -16.24
C ARG A 28 5.30 0.07 -15.67
N SER A 29 6.51 -0.45 -15.51
CA SER A 29 6.76 -1.80 -14.99
C SER A 29 6.30 -1.95 -13.54
N LEU A 30 6.61 -0.98 -12.67
CA LEU A 30 6.19 -1.01 -11.27
C LEU A 30 4.68 -0.81 -11.14
N THR A 31 4.11 0.06 -11.97
CA THR A 31 2.66 0.29 -12.04
C THR A 31 1.90 -0.99 -12.35
N HIS A 32 2.36 -1.74 -13.36
CA HIS A 32 1.74 -3.01 -13.73
C HIS A 32 1.89 -4.08 -12.64
N PHE A 33 3.03 -4.11 -11.94
CA PHE A 33 3.22 -5.00 -10.81
C PHE A 33 2.26 -4.70 -9.66
N VAL A 34 2.10 -3.43 -9.29
CA VAL A 34 1.20 -3.00 -8.22
C VAL A 34 -0.26 -3.26 -8.60
N ASP A 35 -0.68 -2.98 -9.84
CA ASP A 35 -2.04 -3.29 -10.27
C ASP A 35 -2.38 -4.79 -10.11
N ARG A 36 -1.42 -5.66 -10.45
CA ARG A 36 -1.58 -7.11 -10.26
C ARG A 36 -1.69 -7.49 -8.78
N MET A 37 -0.89 -6.87 -7.93
CA MET A 37 -0.93 -7.06 -6.48
C MET A 37 -2.29 -6.64 -5.90
N THR A 38 -2.75 -5.45 -6.27
CA THR A 38 -4.00 -4.85 -5.82
C THR A 38 -5.20 -5.69 -6.25
N ARG A 39 -5.21 -6.19 -7.49
CA ARG A 39 -6.24 -7.12 -7.99
C ARG A 39 -6.27 -8.44 -7.23
N LEU A 40 -5.09 -9.00 -6.93
CA LEU A 40 -4.99 -10.26 -6.20
C LEU A 40 -5.47 -10.11 -4.75
N ASN A 41 -5.10 -9.02 -4.09
CA ASN A 41 -5.45 -8.77 -2.70
C ASN A 41 -6.83 -8.16 -2.48
N ARG A 42 -7.38 -7.49 -3.50
CA ARG A 42 -8.59 -6.64 -3.41
C ARG A 42 -8.39 -5.41 -2.48
N GLY A 43 -7.14 -4.99 -2.32
CA GLY A 43 -6.77 -3.76 -1.63
C GLY A 43 -6.88 -2.53 -2.54
N ARG A 44 -6.24 -1.42 -2.14
CA ARG A 44 -6.26 -0.17 -2.92
C ARG A 44 -4.84 0.27 -3.27
N ALA A 45 -4.68 0.81 -4.47
CA ALA A 45 -3.48 1.52 -4.89
C ALA A 45 -3.77 3.01 -5.01
N PHE A 46 -2.93 3.83 -4.39
CA PHE A 46 -2.98 5.28 -4.45
C PHE A 46 -1.77 5.76 -5.23
N TYR A 47 -2.01 6.46 -6.34
CA TYR A 47 -0.96 7.08 -7.13
C TYR A 47 -0.80 8.52 -6.67
N ALA A 48 0.18 8.76 -5.81
CA ALA A 48 0.48 10.09 -5.29
C ALA A 48 1.56 10.76 -6.15
N THR A 49 1.53 12.09 -6.21
CA THR A 49 2.74 12.85 -6.55
C THR A 49 3.50 13.15 -5.26
N PRO A 50 4.85 13.25 -5.28
CA PRO A 50 5.65 13.46 -4.08
C PRO A 50 5.15 14.63 -3.20
N GLU A 51 4.61 15.67 -3.82
CA GLU A 51 4.11 16.88 -3.16
C GLU A 51 2.84 16.62 -2.33
N ARG A 52 2.05 15.59 -2.69
CA ARG A 52 0.82 15.20 -1.98
C ARG A 52 1.04 14.08 -0.96
N LEU A 53 2.21 13.42 -0.97
CA LEU A 53 2.49 12.34 -0.02
C LEU A 53 2.63 12.85 1.42
N GLY A 54 3.17 14.06 1.58
CA GLY A 54 3.34 14.71 2.89
C GLY A 54 2.02 14.79 3.67
N GLU A 55 0.90 15.09 2.99
CA GLU A 55 -0.43 15.16 3.60
C GLU A 55 -0.94 13.79 4.08
N TYR A 56 -0.68 12.70 3.34
CA TYR A 56 -1.16 11.36 3.71
C TYR A 56 -0.35 10.72 4.84
N ILE A 57 0.96 10.97 4.92
CA ILE A 57 1.81 10.42 6.00
C ILE A 57 1.60 11.18 7.32
N LEU A 58 1.41 12.50 7.28
CA LEU A 58 1.17 13.31 8.49
C LEU A 58 -0.14 12.96 9.18
N VAL A 59 -1.22 12.73 8.42
CA VAL A 59 -2.54 12.41 8.99
C VAL A 59 -2.53 11.06 9.73
N ASP A 60 -1.80 10.06 9.22
CA ASP A 60 -1.72 8.74 9.86
C ASP A 60 -0.73 8.71 11.05
N TYR A 61 0.36 9.49 10.98
CA TYR A 61 1.35 9.56 12.05
C TYR A 61 0.87 10.36 13.29
N VAL A 62 0.02 11.37 13.10
CA VAL A 62 -0.54 12.17 14.21
C VAL A 62 -1.72 11.46 14.89
N GLY A 63 -2.51 10.66 14.15
CA GLY A 63 -3.67 9.95 14.71
C GLY A 63 -3.34 8.84 15.72
N ARG A 64 -2.10 8.31 15.72
CA ARG A 64 -1.65 7.24 16.63
C ARG A 64 -0.97 7.72 17.92
N ARG A 65 -0.83 9.04 18.14
CA ARG A 65 -0.19 9.60 19.34
C ARG A 65 -1.16 10.24 20.35
N GLY A 66 -2.43 9.84 20.33
CA GLY A 66 -3.49 10.37 21.20
C GLY A 66 -4.22 9.35 22.06
N SER A 67 -3.68 8.15 22.27
CA SER A 67 -4.27 7.16 23.18
C SER A 67 -3.20 6.38 23.94
N ALA A 68 -2.32 7.11 24.62
CA ALA A 68 -1.51 6.59 25.71
C ALA A 68 -1.38 7.68 26.78
N GLY A 69 -2.28 7.66 27.76
CA GLY A 69 -2.15 8.32 29.07
C GLY A 69 -2.54 9.80 29.14
N GLY A 70 -3.60 10.08 29.91
CA GLY A 70 -4.03 11.43 30.31
C GLY A 70 -5.53 11.56 30.40
#